data_AF-A0A060Z2G7-F1
#
_entry.id   AF-A0A060Z2G7-F1
#
_cell.length_a   1.000
_cell.length_b   1.000
_cell.length_c   1.000
_cell.angle_alpha   90.00
_cell.angle_beta   90.00
_cell.angle_gamma   90.00
#
_symmetry.space_group_name_H-M   'P 1'
#
loop_
_entity.id
_entity.type
_entity.pdbx_description
1 polymer ?
#
loop_
_entity_poly.entity_id
_entity_poly.type
_entity_poly.pdbx_seq_one_letter_code
_entity_poly.pdbx_strand_id
1 'polypeptide(L)'
;MESLAIVVMTCSCTMLTAISMSAIATNGVVPAGGSYYMISRSLGPEFGGAVGLCFYLGTTFAGSMYILGTIEILLTYIVPSAAIFKAEKKEDEPEALLNNMRVYGTCCLTLMSLVVFVGVKYVNKLALVFLACVILSILAIYAGVIKTAFEPPDFPICLLGNRTLQNHNFDQCLKTMKVGNVTVTTKLWSLFCDSPDFNATCNEYFTLNNVTVIQGIPGLTSGVIRDNIWGDYGPKGMLVENKHQMSEPAADTSQDIYMPYVANDITTFFTLLVGIYFPSVTGMFKWTSTCMNRRKRKCC
;
A
#
# COMPACT_ATOMS: atom_id res chain seq x y z
N MET A 1 16.62 2.43 6.98
CA MET A 1 16.82 3.01 8.34
C MET A 1 15.73 4.02 8.68
N GLU A 2 15.38 4.93 7.79
CA GLU A 2 14.37 5.97 8.03
C GLU A 2 12.97 5.39 8.30
N SER A 3 12.57 4.32 7.60
CA SER A 3 11.31 3.61 7.87
C SER A 3 11.21 3.08 9.30
N LEU A 4 12.30 2.51 9.85
CA LEU A 4 12.36 2.10 11.26
C LEU A 4 12.20 3.30 12.21
N ALA A 5 12.79 4.44 11.87
CA ALA A 5 12.63 5.67 12.66
C ALA A 5 11.16 6.14 12.66
N ILE A 6 10.47 6.09 11.50
CA ILE A 6 9.03 6.41 11.41
C ILE A 6 8.22 5.51 12.35
N VAL A 7 8.46 4.19 12.32
CA VAL A 7 7.78 3.23 13.19
C VAL A 7 8.06 3.52 14.67
N VAL A 8 9.32 3.73 15.06
CA VAL A 8 9.69 4.00 16.46
C VAL A 8 9.09 5.31 16.97
N MET A 9 9.12 6.38 16.17
CA MET A 9 8.55 7.68 16.55
C MET A 9 7.03 7.60 16.74
N THR A 10 6.33 6.97 15.79
CA THR A 10 4.86 6.85 15.87
C THR A 10 4.43 5.91 17.00
N CYS A 11 5.09 4.77 17.18
CA CYS A 11 4.83 3.85 18.29
C CYS A 11 5.12 4.50 19.66
N SER A 12 6.23 5.23 19.81
CA SER A 12 6.55 5.91 21.09
C SER A 12 5.52 6.99 21.44
N CYS A 13 5.06 7.79 20.46
CA CYS A 13 3.97 8.74 20.65
C CYS A 13 2.69 8.07 21.17
N THR A 14 2.30 6.95 20.54
CA THR A 14 1.12 6.19 20.97
C THR A 14 1.29 5.53 22.34
N MET A 15 2.48 5.03 22.66
CA MET A 15 2.81 4.48 23.98
C MET A 15 2.70 5.53 25.08
N LEU A 16 3.25 6.74 24.88
CA LEU A 16 3.12 7.85 25.82
C LEU A 16 1.65 8.24 26.02
N THR A 17 0.86 8.25 24.95
CA THR A 17 -0.59 8.50 25.01
C THR A 17 -1.31 7.41 25.80
N ALA A 18 -0.89 6.15 25.66
CA ALA A 18 -1.41 5.02 26.43
C ALA A 18 -1.21 5.23 27.93
N ILE A 19 -0.01 5.64 28.34
CA ILE A 19 0.36 5.86 29.75
C ILE A 19 -0.52 6.97 30.33
N SER A 20 -0.70 8.08 29.60
CA SER A 20 -1.60 9.17 29.99
C SER A 20 -3.06 8.70 30.13
N MET A 21 -3.54 7.89 29.18
CA MET A 21 -4.91 7.34 29.25
C MET A 21 -5.09 6.36 30.42
N SER A 22 -4.07 5.56 30.74
CA SER A 22 -4.08 4.68 31.92
C SER A 22 -4.17 5.50 33.21
N ALA A 23 -3.44 6.61 33.32
CA ALA A 23 -3.54 7.51 34.47
C ALA A 23 -4.97 8.07 34.63
N ILE A 24 -5.59 8.52 33.53
CA ILE A 24 -6.99 8.98 33.52
C ILE A 24 -7.96 7.88 33.96
N ALA A 25 -7.78 6.65 33.46
CA ALA A 25 -8.61 5.51 33.81
C ALA A 25 -8.48 5.09 35.28
N THR A 26 -7.36 5.39 35.93
CA THR A 26 -7.16 5.13 37.37
C THR A 26 -7.64 6.27 38.27
N ASN A 27 -7.94 7.45 37.70
CA ASN A 27 -8.36 8.62 38.46
C ASN A 27 -9.88 8.62 38.66
N GLY A 28 -10.32 8.09 39.80
CA GLY A 28 -11.72 8.05 40.22
C GLY A 28 -12.40 6.70 39.99
N VAL A 29 -13.72 6.66 40.23
CA VAL A 29 -14.55 5.49 39.91
C VAL A 29 -14.91 5.54 38.44
N VAL A 30 -14.58 4.49 37.68
CA VAL A 30 -14.89 4.38 36.26
C VAL A 30 -16.29 3.76 36.08
N PRO A 31 -17.34 4.54 35.78
CA PRO A 31 -18.67 3.99 35.52
C PRO A 31 -18.78 3.53 34.07
N ALA A 32 -19.74 2.65 33.75
CA ALA A 32 -19.96 2.20 32.37
C ALA A 32 -20.32 3.39 31.44
N GLY A 33 -19.64 3.52 30.30
CA GLY A 33 -19.90 4.65 29.37
C GLY A 33 -18.94 4.80 28.18
N GLY A 34 -17.92 3.96 28.05
CA GLY A 34 -16.94 4.04 26.95
C GLY A 34 -15.89 5.14 27.13
N SER A 35 -15.05 5.31 26.10
CA SER A 35 -13.90 6.22 26.12
C SER A 35 -14.27 7.69 26.35
N TYR A 36 -15.29 8.20 25.64
CA TYR A 36 -15.74 9.59 25.75
C TYR A 36 -16.26 9.92 27.16
N TYR A 37 -17.05 9.03 27.75
CA TYR A 37 -17.60 9.21 29.09
C TYR A 37 -16.50 9.22 30.16
N MET A 38 -15.48 8.37 29.99
CA MET A 38 -14.31 8.35 30.88
C MET A 38 -13.55 9.68 30.85
N ILE A 39 -13.26 10.21 29.66
CA ILE A 39 -12.45 11.43 29.48
C ILE A 39 -13.19 12.67 29.98
N SER A 40 -14.46 12.83 29.59
CA SER A 40 -15.28 14.00 29.94
C SER A 40 -15.49 14.16 31.45
N ARG A 41 -15.52 13.07 32.23
CA ARG A 41 -15.63 13.15 33.69
C ARG A 41 -14.33 13.42 34.40
N SER A 42 -13.21 12.91 33.90
CA SER A 42 -11.90 13.10 34.54
C SER A 42 -11.26 14.44 34.20
N LEU A 43 -11.48 14.97 32.98
CA LEU A 43 -10.89 16.24 32.51
C LEU A 43 -11.89 17.40 32.47
N GLY A 44 -13.19 17.14 32.63
CA GLY A 44 -14.24 18.13 32.53
C GLY A 44 -14.90 18.21 31.13
N PRO A 45 -16.06 18.89 31.05
CA PRO A 45 -16.90 18.89 29.85
C PRO A 45 -16.26 19.59 28.65
N GLU A 46 -15.46 20.65 28.87
CA GLU A 46 -14.81 21.41 27.80
C GLU A 46 -13.77 20.57 27.06
N PHE A 47 -12.85 19.94 27.82
CA PHE A 47 -11.85 19.04 27.26
C PHE A 47 -12.48 17.76 26.69
N GLY A 48 -13.49 17.21 27.36
CA GLY A 48 -14.24 16.05 26.87
C GLY A 48 -14.90 16.32 25.52
N GLY A 49 -15.54 17.48 25.35
CA GLY A 49 -16.17 17.90 24.09
C GLY A 49 -15.18 18.04 22.93
N ALA A 50 -14.08 18.77 23.16
CA ALA A 50 -13.05 18.99 22.14
C ALA A 50 -12.39 17.67 21.68
N VAL A 51 -11.96 16.83 22.63
CA VAL A 51 -11.33 15.53 22.32
C VAL A 51 -12.34 14.59 21.65
N GLY A 52 -13.60 14.59 22.11
CA GLY A 52 -14.67 13.78 21.54
C GLY A 52 -14.97 14.12 20.08
N LEU A 53 -15.03 15.41 19.73
CA LEU A 53 -15.27 15.86 18.37
C LEU A 53 -14.12 15.48 17.43
N CYS A 54 -12.87 15.70 17.86
CA CYS A 54 -11.69 15.28 17.09
C CYS A 54 -11.66 13.76 16.88
N PHE A 55 -11.99 12.97 17.91
CA PHE A 55 -12.06 11.51 17.81
C PHE A 55 -13.19 11.05 16.86
N TYR A 56 -14.35 11.71 16.90
CA TYR A 56 -15.45 11.42 15.98
C TYR A 56 -15.07 11.69 14.52
N LEU A 57 -14.48 12.86 14.23
CA LEU A 57 -14.02 13.19 12.87
C LEU A 57 -12.91 12.22 12.42
N GLY A 58 -11.94 11.93 13.28
CA GLY A 58 -10.85 11.00 12.96
C GLY A 58 -11.35 9.59 12.63
N THR A 59 -12.29 9.05 13.41
CA THR A 59 -12.90 7.75 13.13
C THR A 59 -13.77 7.74 11.88
N THR A 60 -14.43 8.86 11.56
CA THR A 60 -15.19 9.03 10.32
C THR A 60 -14.27 8.98 9.09
N PHE A 61 -13.17 9.73 9.10
CA PHE A 61 -12.18 9.69 8.00
C PHE A 61 -11.48 8.32 7.91
N ALA A 62 -11.21 7.65 9.03
CA ALA A 62 -10.68 6.29 9.03
C ALA A 62 -11.67 5.31 8.37
N GLY A 63 -12.97 5.46 8.60
CA GLY A 63 -14.01 4.70 7.92
C GLY A 63 -13.95 4.85 6.39
N SER A 64 -13.81 6.08 5.88
CA SER A 64 -13.62 6.31 4.44
C SER A 64 -12.32 5.71 3.91
N MET A 65 -11.22 5.78 4.68
CA MET A 65 -9.93 5.20 4.30
C MET A 65 -10.02 3.68 4.11
N TYR A 66 -10.70 2.97 5.02
CA TYR A 66 -10.88 1.51 4.92
C TYR A 66 -11.73 1.12 3.70
N ILE A 67 -12.76 1.91 3.36
CA ILE A 67 -13.57 1.67 2.17
C ILE A 67 -12.74 1.86 0.91
N LEU A 68 -12.00 2.97 0.80
CA LEU A 68 -11.13 3.23 -0.36
C LEU A 68 -10.10 2.11 -0.55
N GLY A 69 -9.41 1.69 0.52
CA GLY A 69 -8.47 0.58 0.46
C GLY A 69 -9.13 -0.75 0.05
N THR A 70 -10.37 -1.00 0.47
CA THR A 70 -11.11 -2.20 0.05
C THR A 70 -11.41 -2.18 -1.45
N ILE A 71 -11.81 -1.02 -1.98
CA ILE A 71 -12.10 -0.86 -3.42
C ILE A 71 -10.83 -0.95 -4.26
N GLU A 72 -9.72 -0.39 -3.79
CA GLU A 72 -8.41 -0.54 -4.43
C GLU A 72 -7.99 -2.01 -4.53
N ILE A 73 -8.13 -2.76 -3.43
CA ILE A 73 -7.82 -4.19 -3.43
C ILE A 73 -8.72 -4.95 -4.41
N LEU A 74 -10.02 -4.65 -4.41
CA LEU A 74 -11.01 -5.28 -5.28
C LEU A 74 -10.71 -5.04 -6.76
N LEU A 75 -10.45 -3.79 -7.15
CA LEU A 75 -10.26 -3.41 -8.56
C LEU A 75 -8.85 -3.74 -9.07
N THR A 76 -7.80 -3.65 -8.25
CA THR A 76 -6.44 -3.89 -8.73
C THR A 76 -6.07 -5.38 -8.69
N TYR A 77 -6.49 -6.11 -7.66
CA TYR A 77 -5.97 -7.47 -7.42
C TYR A 77 -7.01 -8.59 -7.57
N ILE A 78 -8.31 -8.32 -7.37
CA ILE A 78 -9.34 -9.37 -7.42
C ILE A 78 -10.05 -9.41 -8.77
N VAL A 79 -10.63 -8.28 -9.22
CA VAL A 79 -11.43 -8.21 -10.45
C VAL A 79 -11.09 -6.95 -11.26
N PRO A 80 -9.91 -6.89 -11.90
CA PRO A 80 -9.53 -5.73 -12.74
C PRO A 80 -10.45 -5.53 -13.94
N SER A 81 -11.15 -6.58 -14.39
CA SER A 81 -12.12 -6.48 -15.48
C SER A 81 -13.38 -5.68 -15.11
N ALA A 82 -13.66 -5.49 -13.81
CA ALA A 82 -14.85 -4.79 -13.32
C ALA A 82 -14.72 -3.25 -13.32
N ALA A 83 -13.58 -2.69 -13.74
CA ALA A 83 -13.46 -1.25 -13.93
C ALA A 83 -14.49 -0.75 -14.97
N ILE A 84 -15.27 0.26 -14.59
CA ILE A 84 -16.31 0.89 -15.42
C ILE A 84 -15.65 1.88 -16.39
N PHE A 85 -14.76 2.72 -15.86
CA PHE A 85 -13.96 3.65 -16.63
C PHE A 85 -12.62 2.99 -16.95
N LYS A 86 -12.39 2.63 -18.21
CA LYS A 86 -11.11 2.13 -18.70
C LYS A 86 -10.46 3.21 -19.53
N ALA A 87 -9.24 3.59 -19.19
CA ALA A 87 -8.47 4.53 -19.99
C ALA A 87 -7.93 3.81 -21.23
N GLU A 88 -8.07 4.44 -22.40
CA GLU A 88 -7.42 3.95 -23.64
C GLU A 88 -5.95 4.36 -23.70
N LYS A 89 -5.58 5.42 -22.97
CA LYS A 89 -4.21 5.94 -22.91
C LYS A 89 -3.70 5.96 -21.48
N LYS A 90 -2.39 5.75 -21.33
CA LYS A 90 -1.67 5.75 -20.03
C LYS A 90 -1.80 7.08 -19.27
N GLU A 91 -1.92 8.20 -19.98
CA GLU A 91 -2.08 9.54 -19.38
C GLU A 91 -3.39 9.69 -18.59
N ASP A 92 -4.45 9.01 -19.03
CA ASP A 92 -5.80 9.10 -18.45
C ASP A 92 -6.08 7.99 -17.42
N GLU A 93 -5.19 7.00 -17.29
CA GLU A 93 -5.29 5.90 -16.31
C GLU A 93 -5.54 6.37 -14.87
N PRO A 94 -4.79 7.36 -14.31
CA PRO A 94 -5.02 7.78 -12.93
C PRO A 94 -6.40 8.43 -12.74
N GLU A 95 -6.89 9.18 -13.72
CA GLU A 95 -8.22 9.80 -13.65
C GLU A 95 -9.33 8.76 -13.75
N ALA A 96 -9.17 7.78 -14.63
CA ALA A 96 -10.08 6.65 -14.74
C ALA A 96 -10.14 5.85 -13.42
N LEU A 97 -8.98 5.57 -12.81
CA LEU A 97 -8.91 4.87 -11.52
C LEU A 97 -9.64 5.65 -10.42
N LEU A 98 -9.41 6.96 -10.31
CA LEU A 98 -10.07 7.82 -9.31
C LEU A 98 -11.60 7.83 -9.49
N ASN A 99 -12.08 7.89 -10.73
CA ASN A 99 -13.51 7.85 -11.02
C ASN A 99 -14.14 6.50 -10.66
N ASN A 100 -13.45 5.39 -10.93
CA ASN A 100 -13.88 4.06 -10.47
C ASN A 100 -13.97 4.00 -8.94
N MET A 101 -12.96 4.51 -8.22
CA MET A 101 -12.96 4.53 -6.76
C MET A 101 -14.12 5.36 -6.18
N ARG A 102 -14.51 6.47 -6.82
CA ARG A 102 -15.67 7.29 -6.40
C ARG A 102 -16.98 6.52 -6.52
N VAL A 103 -17.22 5.85 -7.65
CA VAL A 103 -18.47 5.11 -7.90
C VAL A 103 -18.56 3.88 -6.97
N TYR A 104 -17.53 3.05 -6.95
CA TYR A 104 -17.53 1.85 -6.09
C TYR A 104 -17.47 2.19 -4.60
N GLY A 105 -16.74 3.25 -4.22
CA GLY A 105 -16.65 3.72 -2.85
C GLY A 105 -17.99 4.24 -2.30
N THR A 106 -18.73 5.04 -3.09
CA THR A 106 -20.06 5.52 -2.69
C THR A 106 -21.07 4.37 -2.57
N CYS A 107 -21.06 3.43 -3.52
CA CYS A 107 -21.87 2.21 -3.44
C CYS A 107 -21.56 1.40 -2.17
N CYS A 108 -20.29 1.12 -1.90
CA CYS A 108 -19.86 0.37 -0.71
C CYS A 108 -20.25 1.10 0.59
N LEU A 109 -20.09 2.42 0.66
CA LEU A 109 -20.49 3.23 1.81
C LEU A 109 -21.99 3.13 2.09
N THR A 110 -22.83 3.22 1.05
CA THR A 110 -24.29 3.07 1.21
C THR A 110 -24.67 1.69 1.72
N LEU A 111 -24.05 0.63 1.18
CA LEU A 111 -24.28 -0.75 1.63
C LEU A 111 -23.85 -0.95 3.09
N MET A 112 -22.68 -0.43 3.48
CA MET A 112 -22.20 -0.51 4.87
C MET A 112 -23.11 0.27 5.83
N SER A 113 -23.62 1.43 5.40
CA SER A 113 -24.60 2.20 6.19
C SER A 113 -25.88 1.40 6.41
N LEU A 114 -26.41 0.73 5.37
CA LEU A 114 -27.58 -0.15 5.47
C LEU A 114 -27.34 -1.32 6.43
N VAL A 115 -26.17 -1.97 6.36
CA VAL A 115 -25.82 -3.10 7.26
C VAL A 115 -25.79 -2.64 8.73
N VAL A 116 -25.18 -1.50 9.00
CA VAL A 116 -25.14 -0.92 10.35
C VAL A 116 -26.55 -0.56 10.84
N PHE A 117 -27.40 -0.04 9.95
CA PHE A 117 -28.79 0.30 10.26
C PHE A 117 -29.65 -0.94 10.59
N VAL A 118 -29.51 -2.04 9.84
CA VAL A 118 -30.24 -3.30 10.09
C VAL A 118 -29.88 -3.92 11.44
N GLY A 119 -28.63 -3.79 11.89
CA GLY A 119 -28.28 -4.06 13.27
C GLY A 119 -26.84 -4.49 13.51
N VAL A 120 -26.14 -3.72 14.35
CA VAL A 120 -24.76 -3.96 14.80
C VAL A 120 -24.55 -5.27 15.57
N LYS A 121 -25.62 -5.95 16.02
CA LYS A 121 -25.54 -7.22 16.76
C LYS A 121 -24.88 -8.33 15.93
N TYR A 122 -25.18 -8.39 14.63
CA TYR A 122 -24.61 -9.39 13.73
C TYR A 122 -23.11 -9.14 13.49
N VAL A 123 -22.73 -7.88 13.26
CA VAL A 123 -21.33 -7.48 13.07
C VAL A 123 -20.48 -7.84 14.28
N ASN A 124 -20.99 -7.62 15.50
CA ASN A 124 -20.28 -7.98 16.71
C ASN A 124 -20.05 -9.50 16.87
N LYS A 125 -20.96 -10.33 16.35
CA LYS A 125 -20.79 -11.80 16.37
C LYS A 125 -19.70 -12.27 15.39
N LEU A 126 -19.51 -11.55 14.28
CA LEU A 126 -18.47 -11.83 13.27
C LEU A 126 -17.09 -11.27 13.62
N ALA A 127 -16.97 -10.42 14.64
CA ALA A 127 -15.72 -9.76 15.00
C ALA A 127 -14.54 -10.74 15.22
N LEU A 128 -14.80 -11.91 15.81
CA LEU A 128 -13.77 -12.93 16.03
C LEU A 128 -13.26 -13.54 14.71
N VAL A 129 -14.12 -13.66 13.70
CA VAL A 129 -13.73 -14.15 12.37
C VAL A 129 -12.77 -13.16 11.70
N PHE A 130 -13.08 -11.85 11.77
CA PHE A 130 -12.18 -10.82 11.24
C PHE A 130 -10.82 -10.82 11.96
N LEU A 131 -10.81 -10.98 13.28
CA LEU A 131 -9.58 -11.10 14.06
C LEU A 131 -8.75 -12.32 13.62
N ALA A 132 -9.40 -13.48 13.44
CA ALA A 132 -8.72 -14.70 12.99
C ALA A 132 -8.08 -14.52 11.60
N CYS A 133 -8.78 -13.86 10.66
CA CYS A 133 -8.25 -13.56 9.34
C CYS A 133 -6.96 -12.73 9.41
N VAL A 134 -6.93 -11.67 10.23
CA VAL A 134 -5.74 -10.82 10.38
C VAL A 134 -4.57 -11.61 10.96
N ILE A 135 -4.80 -12.41 12.00
CA ILE A 135 -3.74 -13.22 12.62
C ILE A 135 -3.17 -14.24 11.61
N LEU A 136 -4.02 -14.93 10.86
CA LEU A 136 -3.58 -15.90 9.85
C LEU A 136 -2.76 -15.22 8.74
N SER A 137 -3.15 -14.02 8.29
CA SER A 137 -2.37 -13.24 7.32
C SER A 137 -0.98 -12.88 7.85
N ILE A 138 -0.88 -12.46 9.11
CA ILE A 138 0.42 -12.14 9.74
C ILE A 138 1.30 -13.40 9.83
N LEU A 139 0.74 -14.53 10.25
CA LEU A 139 1.47 -15.80 10.32
C LEU A 139 1.93 -16.27 8.93
N ALA A 140 1.12 -16.08 7.89
CA ALA A 140 1.49 -16.39 6.52
C ALA A 140 2.67 -15.55 6.02
N ILE A 141 2.72 -14.26 6.38
CA ILE A 141 3.87 -13.39 6.05
C ILE A 141 5.14 -13.92 6.72
N TYR A 142 5.10 -14.24 8.02
CA TYR A 142 6.27 -14.80 8.72
C TYR A 142 6.72 -16.14 8.14
N ALA A 143 5.78 -17.04 7.84
CA ALA A 143 6.08 -18.31 7.18
C ALA A 143 6.73 -18.11 5.81
N GLY A 144 6.24 -17.14 5.02
CA GLY A 144 6.81 -16.77 3.73
C GLY A 144 8.25 -16.27 3.85
N VAL A 145 8.53 -15.35 4.79
CA VAL A 145 9.89 -14.83 5.04
C VAL A 145 10.86 -15.94 5.46
N ILE A 146 10.42 -16.88 6.30
CA ILE A 146 11.26 -18.02 6.69
C ILE A 146 11.50 -18.95 5.49
N LYS A 147 10.47 -19.20 4.67
CA LYS A 147 10.61 -20.03 3.47
C LYS A 147 11.67 -19.46 2.52
N THR A 148 11.70 -18.14 2.32
CA THR A 148 12.66 -17.51 1.39
C THR A 148 14.12 -17.63 1.81
N ALA A 149 14.41 -18.03 3.06
CA ALA A 149 15.76 -18.34 3.50
C ALA A 149 16.28 -19.69 2.95
N PHE A 150 15.39 -20.61 2.63
CA PHE A 150 15.72 -21.95 2.12
C PHE A 150 15.43 -22.09 0.62
N GLU A 151 14.25 -21.62 0.20
CA GLU A 151 13.76 -21.73 -1.17
C GLU A 151 13.05 -20.42 -1.54
N PRO A 152 13.76 -19.45 -2.15
CA PRO A 152 13.14 -18.21 -2.60
C PRO A 152 12.14 -18.49 -3.73
N PRO A 153 10.99 -17.79 -3.76
CA PRO A 153 10.02 -17.94 -4.84
C PRO A 153 10.54 -17.29 -6.13
N ASP A 154 10.27 -17.93 -7.27
CA ASP A 154 10.59 -17.38 -8.58
C ASP A 154 9.61 -16.27 -8.96
N PHE A 155 10.08 -15.02 -8.89
CA PHE A 155 9.32 -13.85 -9.29
C PHE A 155 10.20 -12.93 -10.16
N PRO A 156 10.30 -13.21 -11.48
CA PRO A 156 11.19 -12.47 -12.36
C PRO A 156 10.66 -11.05 -12.64
N ILE A 157 11.55 -10.07 -12.57
CA ILE A 157 11.32 -8.67 -12.95
C ILE A 157 12.14 -8.37 -14.19
N CYS A 158 11.53 -7.66 -15.14
CA CYS A 158 12.16 -7.27 -16.39
C CYS A 158 12.80 -5.88 -16.29
N LEU A 159 14.08 -5.78 -16.63
CA LEU A 159 14.85 -4.54 -16.68
C LEU A 159 15.29 -4.27 -18.11
N LEU A 160 15.22 -3.01 -18.53
CA LEU A 160 15.85 -2.51 -19.74
C LEU A 160 16.99 -1.59 -19.31
N GLY A 161 18.24 -1.98 -19.55
CA GLY A 161 19.39 -1.27 -19.00
C GLY A 161 19.32 -1.25 -17.47
N ASN A 162 19.07 -0.09 -16.88
CA ASN A 162 18.86 0.07 -15.44
C ASN A 162 17.38 0.35 -15.07
N ARG A 163 16.48 0.51 -16.04
CA ARG A 163 15.07 0.92 -15.83
C ARG A 163 14.13 -0.27 -15.69
N THR A 164 13.20 -0.19 -14.74
CA THR A 164 12.19 -1.24 -14.49
C THR A 164 11.01 -1.14 -15.43
N LEU A 165 10.61 -2.27 -16.02
CA LEU A 165 9.47 -2.37 -16.94
C LEU A 165 8.20 -2.91 -16.25
N GLN A 166 7.05 -2.38 -16.65
CA GLN A 166 5.74 -2.83 -16.20
C GLN A 166 5.31 -4.12 -16.93
N ASN A 167 5.13 -5.21 -16.19
CA ASN A 167 4.85 -6.54 -16.74
C ASN A 167 3.35 -6.79 -17.02
N HIS A 168 2.65 -5.84 -17.65
CA HIS A 168 1.22 -5.99 -17.98
C HIS A 168 0.95 -6.27 -19.47
N ASN A 169 1.85 -5.85 -20.36
CA ASN A 169 1.61 -5.85 -21.81
C ASN A 169 2.57 -6.75 -22.61
N PHE A 170 3.42 -7.52 -21.94
CA PHE A 170 4.33 -8.47 -22.59
C PHE A 170 4.51 -9.73 -21.74
N ASP A 171 4.62 -10.89 -22.40
CA ASP A 171 4.69 -12.19 -21.73
C ASP A 171 6.14 -12.65 -21.47
N GLN A 172 7.10 -12.12 -22.25
CA GLN A 172 8.50 -12.51 -22.21
C GLN A 172 9.41 -11.28 -22.14
N CYS A 173 10.34 -11.30 -21.18
CA CYS A 173 11.36 -10.26 -21.00
C CYS A 173 12.55 -10.47 -21.95
N LEU A 174 12.28 -10.45 -23.26
CA LEU A 174 13.28 -10.62 -24.31
C LEU A 174 12.93 -9.70 -25.47
N LYS A 175 13.93 -9.18 -26.19
CA LYS A 175 13.68 -8.40 -27.41
C LYS A 175 13.28 -9.29 -28.60
N THR A 176 13.92 -10.45 -28.69
CA THR A 176 13.74 -11.41 -29.78
C THR A 176 13.63 -12.82 -29.22
N MET A 177 12.90 -13.67 -29.94
CA MET A 177 12.63 -15.06 -29.59
C MET A 177 12.92 -15.92 -30.81
N LYS A 178 13.49 -17.11 -30.62
CA LYS A 178 13.61 -18.11 -31.69
C LYS A 178 12.37 -19.00 -31.69
N VAL A 179 11.59 -18.95 -32.77
CA VAL A 179 10.47 -19.88 -33.00
C VAL A 179 10.87 -20.80 -34.16
N GLY A 180 11.27 -22.03 -33.83
CA GLY A 180 11.91 -22.92 -34.80
C GLY A 180 13.28 -22.40 -35.23
N ASN A 181 13.52 -22.30 -36.54
CA ASN A 181 14.78 -21.79 -37.10
C ASN A 181 14.75 -20.28 -37.39
N VAL A 182 13.66 -19.58 -37.07
CA VAL A 182 13.49 -18.16 -37.38
C VAL A 182 13.51 -17.35 -36.09
N THR A 183 14.27 -16.24 -36.10
CA THR A 183 14.22 -15.21 -35.06
C THR A 183 13.06 -14.28 -35.33
N VAL A 184 12.14 -14.18 -34.37
CA VAL A 184 10.99 -13.28 -34.40
C VAL A 184 11.10 -12.25 -33.29
N THR A 185 10.54 -11.06 -33.51
CA THR A 185 10.41 -10.02 -32.49
C THR A 185 9.33 -10.39 -31.47
N THR A 186 9.49 -9.94 -30.23
CA THR A 186 8.55 -10.21 -29.15
C THR A 186 7.51 -9.09 -29.02
N LYS A 187 6.47 -9.28 -28.19
CA LYS A 187 5.55 -8.19 -27.82
C LYS A 187 6.25 -7.00 -27.17
N LEU A 188 7.38 -7.24 -26.47
CA LEU A 188 8.18 -6.15 -25.89
C LEU A 188 8.75 -5.25 -26.99
N TRP A 189 9.17 -5.81 -28.12
CA TRP A 189 9.64 -5.04 -29.28
C TRP A 189 8.58 -4.05 -29.78
N SER A 190 7.33 -4.51 -29.94
CA SER A 190 6.22 -3.65 -30.42
C SER A 190 5.84 -2.51 -29.46
N LEU A 191 6.32 -2.53 -28.21
CA LEU A 191 6.11 -1.43 -27.27
C LEU A 191 7.12 -0.29 -27.44
N PHE A 192 8.28 -0.58 -28.04
CA PHE A 192 9.40 0.37 -28.18
C PHE A 192 9.76 0.70 -29.63
N CYS A 193 9.14 0.02 -30.60
CA CYS A 193 9.40 0.17 -32.03
C CYS A 193 8.09 0.26 -32.82
N ASP A 194 8.12 0.98 -33.94
CA ASP A 194 6.93 1.27 -34.75
C ASP A 194 6.39 0.05 -35.53
N SER A 195 7.26 -0.92 -35.84
CA SER A 195 6.93 -2.13 -36.60
C SER A 195 7.57 -3.38 -35.97
N PRO A 196 6.95 -4.57 -36.11
CA PRO A 196 7.58 -5.85 -35.75
C PRO A 196 8.81 -6.22 -36.60
N ASP A 197 9.13 -5.46 -37.66
CA ASP A 197 10.30 -5.69 -38.49
C ASP A 197 11.60 -5.29 -37.79
N PHE A 198 12.70 -5.98 -38.11
CA PHE A 198 14.04 -5.66 -37.57
C PHE A 198 14.60 -4.31 -38.05
N ASN A 199 14.05 -3.76 -39.14
CA ASN A 199 14.45 -2.46 -39.70
C ASN A 199 13.58 -1.30 -39.18
N ALA A 200 12.71 -1.54 -38.20
CA ALA A 200 11.85 -0.50 -37.64
C ALA A 200 12.66 0.56 -36.90
N THR A 201 12.14 1.80 -36.90
CA THR A 201 12.62 2.84 -35.98
C THR A 201 12.19 2.47 -34.57
N CYS A 202 13.17 2.45 -33.66
CA CYS A 202 12.97 2.11 -32.26
C CYS A 202 13.45 3.24 -31.36
N ASN A 203 12.96 3.25 -30.12
CA ASN A 203 13.45 4.14 -29.08
C ASN A 203 14.98 3.96 -28.87
N GLU A 204 15.70 5.09 -28.77
CA GLU A 204 17.16 5.11 -28.66
C GLU A 204 17.65 4.29 -27.45
N TYR A 205 17.08 4.51 -26.26
CA TYR A 205 17.45 3.79 -25.05
C TYR A 205 17.23 2.27 -25.20
N PHE A 206 16.15 1.87 -25.86
CA PHE A 206 15.86 0.46 -26.15
C PHE A 206 16.88 -0.17 -27.10
N THR A 207 17.43 0.57 -28.07
CA THR A 207 18.47 0.03 -28.96
C THR A 207 19.83 -0.11 -28.27
N LEU A 208 20.20 0.88 -27.44
CA LEU A 208 21.50 0.94 -26.77
C LEU A 208 21.63 -0.08 -25.63
N ASN A 209 20.54 -0.38 -24.92
CA ASN A 209 20.58 -1.16 -23.68
C ASN A 209 20.03 -2.57 -23.84
N ASN A 210 20.63 -3.53 -23.15
CA ASN A 210 20.14 -4.92 -23.12
C ASN A 210 18.95 -5.08 -22.17
N VAL A 211 18.09 -6.05 -22.49
CA VAL A 211 17.00 -6.48 -21.60
C VAL A 211 17.53 -7.59 -20.71
N THR A 212 17.34 -7.46 -19.40
CA THR A 212 17.77 -8.45 -18.41
C THR A 212 16.63 -8.83 -17.48
N VAL A 213 16.70 -10.05 -16.94
CA VAL A 213 15.76 -10.55 -15.94
C VAL A 213 16.48 -10.66 -14.61
N ILE A 214 15.89 -10.08 -13.58
CA ILE A 214 16.37 -10.24 -12.19
C ILE A 214 15.28 -10.87 -11.33
N GLN A 215 15.66 -11.51 -10.24
CA GLN A 215 14.70 -12.02 -9.26
C GLN A 215 14.24 -10.88 -8.35
N GLY A 216 12.92 -10.69 -8.25
CA GLY A 216 12.32 -9.69 -7.35
C GLY A 216 12.42 -10.07 -5.88
N ILE A 217 12.44 -11.38 -5.57
CA ILE A 217 12.55 -11.90 -4.20
C ILE A 217 13.79 -12.81 -4.12
N PRO A 218 15.00 -12.25 -3.97
CA PRO A 218 16.24 -13.03 -3.95
C PRO A 218 16.45 -13.84 -2.65
N GLY A 219 15.59 -13.66 -1.65
CA GLY A 219 15.63 -14.39 -0.37
C GLY A 219 16.46 -13.70 0.72
N LEU A 220 16.33 -14.19 1.96
CA LEU A 220 16.90 -13.54 3.15
C LEU A 220 18.44 -13.62 3.21
N THR A 221 19.04 -14.63 2.59
CA THR A 221 20.50 -14.88 2.56
C THR A 221 21.24 -14.07 1.50
N SER A 222 20.51 -13.39 0.61
CA SER A 222 21.07 -12.65 -0.54
C SER A 222 21.88 -11.40 -0.18
N GLY A 223 21.78 -10.89 1.06
CA GLY A 223 22.46 -9.68 1.49
C GLY A 223 21.79 -8.37 1.03
N VAL A 224 20.68 -8.44 0.30
CA VAL A 224 19.93 -7.30 -0.28
C VAL A 224 19.42 -6.30 0.76
N ILE A 225 19.40 -6.67 2.04
CA ILE A 225 19.12 -5.73 3.14
C ILE A 225 20.07 -4.54 3.10
N ARG A 226 21.35 -4.73 2.77
CA ARG A 226 22.36 -3.64 2.72
C ARG A 226 22.03 -2.60 1.66
N ASP A 227 21.50 -3.05 0.53
CA ASP A 227 21.16 -2.18 -0.61
C ASP A 227 19.90 -1.33 -0.34
N ASN A 228 19.07 -1.79 0.60
CA ASN A 228 17.79 -1.15 0.98
C ASN A 228 17.86 -0.35 2.29
N ILE A 229 19.07 -0.08 2.81
CA ILE A 229 19.24 0.68 4.06
C ILE A 229 18.87 2.15 3.90
N TRP A 230 19.22 2.75 2.77
CA TRP A 230 19.02 4.16 2.48
C TRP A 230 17.67 4.43 1.81
N GLY A 231 17.09 5.58 2.11
CA GLY A 231 15.85 6.03 1.48
C GLY A 231 16.09 6.41 0.03
N ASP A 232 15.09 6.14 -0.81
CA ASP A 232 15.06 6.54 -2.21
C ASP A 232 13.82 7.42 -2.41
N TYR A 233 14.03 8.73 -2.37
CA TYR A 233 12.97 9.73 -2.51
C TYR A 233 13.06 10.38 -3.88
N GLY A 234 11.92 10.50 -4.57
CA GLY A 234 11.87 11.14 -5.87
C GLY A 234 10.62 11.96 -6.11
N PRO A 235 10.64 12.87 -7.10
CA PRO A 235 9.43 13.51 -7.59
C PRO A 235 8.51 12.50 -8.30
N LYS A 236 7.24 12.88 -8.44
CA LYS A 236 6.29 12.18 -9.32
C LYS A 236 6.88 12.04 -10.73
N GLY A 237 6.77 10.84 -11.31
CA GLY A 237 7.23 10.52 -12.65
C GLY A 237 8.71 10.13 -12.75
N MET A 238 9.48 10.17 -11.65
CA MET A 238 10.84 9.63 -11.64
C MET A 238 10.81 8.12 -11.88
N LEU A 239 11.60 7.63 -12.83
CA LEU A 239 11.67 6.20 -13.17
C LEU A 239 12.34 5.40 -12.05
N VAL A 240 11.86 4.18 -11.83
CA VAL A 240 12.44 3.26 -10.84
C VAL A 240 13.63 2.53 -11.46
N GLU A 241 14.82 2.94 -11.06
CA GLU A 241 16.09 2.46 -11.60
C GLU A 241 16.86 1.55 -10.62
N ASN A 242 17.52 0.53 -11.16
CA ASN A 242 18.40 -0.35 -10.39
C ASN A 242 19.83 0.19 -10.39
N LYS A 243 20.33 0.55 -9.21
CA LYS A 243 21.66 1.13 -8.99
C LYS A 243 22.84 0.18 -9.33
N HIS A 244 22.59 -1.12 -9.44
CA HIS A 244 23.63 -2.13 -9.71
C HIS A 244 23.80 -2.45 -11.20
N GLN A 245 22.82 -2.08 -12.03
CA GLN A 245 22.90 -2.32 -13.47
C GLN A 245 23.42 -1.09 -14.18
N MET A 246 24.39 -1.29 -15.07
CA MET A 246 24.89 -0.22 -15.92
C MET A 246 23.97 -0.06 -17.12
N SER A 247 23.77 1.18 -17.54
CA SER A 247 23.04 1.53 -18.75
C SER A 247 23.70 2.67 -19.49
N GLU A 248 23.62 2.64 -20.80
CA GLU A 248 23.99 3.73 -21.67
C GLU A 248 22.85 4.78 -21.68
N PRO A 249 23.15 6.07 -21.42
CA PRO A 249 22.15 7.12 -21.44
C PRO A 249 21.67 7.36 -22.88
N ALA A 250 20.38 7.60 -23.06
CA ALA A 250 19.82 8.08 -24.32
C ALA A 250 19.84 9.61 -24.38
N ALA A 251 20.03 10.18 -25.58
CA ALA A 251 20.03 11.62 -25.79
C ALA A 251 18.62 12.20 -25.73
N ASP A 252 17.61 11.45 -26.21
CA ASP A 252 16.20 11.83 -26.11
C ASP A 252 15.44 10.97 -25.09
N THR A 253 14.96 11.61 -24.03
CA THR A 253 14.13 11.01 -22.96
C THR A 253 12.70 11.55 -22.94
N SER A 254 12.33 12.40 -23.91
CA SER A 254 11.05 13.11 -23.93
C SER A 254 9.84 12.19 -23.96
N GLN A 255 9.96 11.01 -24.56
CA GLN A 255 8.88 10.02 -24.68
C GLN A 255 8.83 8.99 -23.56
N ASP A 256 9.80 8.98 -22.64
CA ASP A 256 9.91 7.95 -21.59
C ASP A 256 8.66 7.88 -20.69
N ILE A 257 7.94 9.00 -20.54
CA ILE A 257 6.71 9.09 -19.73
C ILE A 257 5.60 8.16 -20.27
N TYR A 258 5.51 8.02 -21.60
CA TYR A 258 4.48 7.22 -22.27
C TYR A 258 4.88 5.75 -22.44
N MET A 259 6.15 5.43 -22.22
CA MET A 259 6.69 4.08 -22.34
C MET A 259 6.31 3.21 -21.13
N PRO A 260 6.36 1.87 -21.23
CA PRO A 260 5.94 0.95 -20.16
C PRO A 260 6.95 0.84 -19.01
N TYR A 261 7.54 1.97 -18.58
CA TYR A 261 8.41 2.04 -17.41
C TYR A 261 7.61 2.19 -16.11
N VAL A 262 8.16 1.64 -15.02
CA VAL A 262 7.68 1.89 -13.66
C VAL A 262 8.22 3.24 -13.20
N ALA A 263 7.34 4.10 -12.71
CA ALA A 263 7.67 5.43 -12.23
C ALA A 263 7.00 5.72 -10.88
N ASN A 264 7.54 6.68 -10.15
CA ASN A 264 6.96 7.15 -8.91
C ASN A 264 5.58 7.79 -9.16
N ASP A 265 4.56 7.25 -8.51
CA ASP A 265 3.18 7.75 -8.65
C ASP A 265 2.98 9.14 -8.02
N ILE A 266 3.66 9.39 -6.90
CA ILE A 266 3.63 10.65 -6.17
C ILE A 266 5.03 11.10 -5.75
N THR A 267 5.20 12.40 -5.50
CA THR A 267 6.41 12.92 -4.88
C THR A 267 6.50 12.46 -3.44
N THR A 268 7.59 11.78 -3.09
CA THR A 268 7.79 11.19 -1.76
C THR A 268 8.82 11.98 -0.96
N PHE A 269 8.54 12.21 0.31
CA PHE A 269 9.48 12.78 1.28
C PHE A 269 9.14 12.29 2.69
N PHE A 270 10.10 12.39 3.61
CA PHE A 270 10.01 11.78 4.93
C PHE A 270 8.72 12.11 5.70
N THR A 271 8.34 13.39 5.77
CA THR A 271 7.16 13.81 6.56
C THR A 271 5.84 13.34 5.95
N LEU A 272 5.76 13.18 4.63
CA LEU A 272 4.60 12.58 3.96
C LEU A 272 4.46 11.11 4.33
N LEU A 273 5.54 10.34 4.37
CA LEU A 273 5.52 8.94 4.78
C LEU A 273 5.11 8.76 6.25
N VAL A 274 5.53 9.66 7.14
CA VAL A 274 5.06 9.67 8.54
C VAL A 274 3.54 9.83 8.59
N GLY A 275 2.98 10.76 7.80
CA GLY A 275 1.53 10.98 7.73
C GLY A 275 0.75 9.77 7.20
N ILE A 276 1.29 9.08 6.19
CA ILE A 276 0.68 7.86 5.62
C ILE A 276 0.73 6.70 6.61
N TYR A 277 1.82 6.54 7.36
CA TYR A 277 1.98 5.44 8.31
C TYR A 277 1.18 5.66 9.60
N PHE A 278 1.00 6.91 10.05
CA PHE A 278 0.42 7.22 11.35
C PHE A 278 -0.94 6.55 11.65
N PRO A 279 -1.91 6.45 10.70
CA PRO A 279 -3.16 5.72 10.92
C PRO A 279 -2.98 4.28 11.43
N SER A 280 -1.88 3.59 11.08
CA SER A 280 -1.62 2.19 11.47
C SER A 280 -1.48 1.98 12.98
N VAL A 281 -0.98 2.99 13.71
CA VAL A 281 -0.80 2.94 15.17
C VAL A 281 -1.99 3.55 15.93
N THR A 282 -2.96 4.10 15.21
CA THR A 282 -4.18 4.64 15.83
C THR A 282 -5.15 3.52 16.24
N GLY A 283 -6.09 3.83 17.14
CA GLY A 283 -7.12 2.88 17.56
C GLY A 283 -7.03 2.39 19.02
N MET A 284 -6.08 2.90 19.80
CA MET A 284 -5.94 2.56 21.22
C MET A 284 -7.20 2.85 22.05
N PHE A 285 -7.97 3.88 21.68
CA PHE A 285 -9.24 4.22 22.33
C PHE A 285 -10.35 3.16 22.18
N LYS A 286 -10.19 2.16 21.28
CA LYS A 286 -11.13 1.01 21.22
C LYS A 286 -10.97 0.09 22.44
N TRP A 287 -9.79 0.02 23.06
CA TRP A 287 -9.53 -0.83 24.23
C TRP A 287 -10.29 -0.39 25.47
N THR A 288 -10.36 0.93 25.71
CA THR A 288 -11.06 1.49 26.88
C THR A 288 -12.56 1.17 26.87
N SER A 289 -13.15 1.07 25.67
CA SER A 289 -14.57 0.73 25.50
C SER A 289 -14.91 -0.72 25.89
N THR A 290 -13.96 -1.66 25.73
CA THR A 290 -14.15 -3.07 26.10
C THR A 290 -13.81 -3.33 27.57
N CYS A 291 -12.79 -2.64 28.11
CA CYS A 291 -12.34 -2.82 29.49
C CYS A 291 -13.42 -2.42 30.52
N MET A 292 -14.25 -1.42 30.21
CA MET A 292 -15.35 -0.98 31.09
C MET A 292 -16.51 -1.98 31.24
N ASN A 293 -16.55 -3.05 30.44
CA ASN A 293 -17.58 -4.10 30.52
C ASN A 293 -17.17 -5.28 31.44
N ARG A 294 -15.94 -5.28 32.00
CA ARG A 294 -15.49 -6.30 32.95
C ARG A 294 -15.82 -5.89 34.39
N ARG A 295 -16.39 -6.82 35.17
CA ARG A 295 -16.92 -6.64 36.55
C ARG A 295 -15.95 -6.11 37.63
N LYS A 296 -14.68 -5.84 37.33
CA LYS A 296 -13.74 -5.20 38.27
C LYS A 296 -13.56 -3.74 37.85
N ARG A 297 -14.08 -2.81 38.66
CA ARG A 297 -14.04 -1.34 38.47
C ARG A 297 -12.64 -0.72 38.63
N LYS A 298 -11.59 -1.40 38.14
CA LYS A 298 -10.23 -0.88 37.99
C LYS A 298 -9.64 -1.55 36.75
N CYS A 299 -9.54 -0.79 35.66
CA CYS A 299 -8.77 -1.19 34.49
C CYS A 299 -7.28 -0.97 34.80
N CYS A 300 -6.65 -1.99 35.37
CA CYS A 300 -5.21 -2.20 35.31
C CYS A 300 -4.98 -3.62 34.80
#